data_AF-A0A2E8DSB1-F1
#
_entry.id   AF-A0A2E8DSB1-F1
#
_cell.length_a   1.000
_cell.length_b   1.000
_cell.length_c   1.000
_cell.angle_alpha   90.00
_cell.angle_beta   90.00
_cell.angle_gamma   90.00
#
_symmetry.space_group_name_H-M   'P 1'
#
loop_
_entity.id
_entity.type
_entity.pdbx_description
1 polymer ?
#
loop_
_entity_poly.entity_id
_entity_poly.type
_entity_poly.pdbx_seq_one_letter_code
_entity_poly.pdbx_strand_id
1 'polypeptide(L)'
;MKKKQLIFHILGWILSLGIGFPLLSYSANVLVVKGEIQNQDNQISLKDLQITIANKKRKISQRGLVDGQFFQATFLDFTGSVAEVGETFEVNAKLASGESVSNVSHILTEGDIIAAVAEINLTIYPKPKINDIAPAKGVTKGNTPIKITGANFRDGASLIIGENVAVATTINSENEITALTPVGVVGPMDLTVTNSDGRSDTLSQAFTYIQLPPTILTVTPLAADIAGGEIITITGENFDSQATIQFGEEMGIEPVIEKEKVTVTIPKSNIVGDVTLIVINPDGQRVETNFSYVEVFPWDVNGNGTVDIFDLVTVASEFGQTEAGLSGDVNRDGSVDIFDLVAVASHFGETASTISAPTILSDQIDQLKLALVQLESSKHSLAAQLLRQWMTANGHLPKESQLLANFPNPFNPETWIPYQLTNSASVSLIIYDVNGQVVRQIEVGHRLMGLYTTTDQAVYWDGRDDLGEIVTSGVYFYTLIADDFHQTKKMILLK
;
A
#
# COMPACT_ATOMS: atom_id res chain seq x y z
N MET A 1 -12.31 -84.14 46.32
CA MET A 1 -11.54 -85.39 46.52
C MET A 1 -11.86 -86.30 45.34
N LYS A 2 -11.00 -86.80 44.45
CA LYS A 2 -9.55 -86.96 44.33
C LYS A 2 -9.22 -86.92 42.82
N LYS A 3 -8.36 -85.98 42.36
CA LYS A 3 -7.62 -86.01 41.06
C LYS A 3 -6.82 -84.72 40.76
N LYS A 4 -6.74 -83.75 41.69
CA LYS A 4 -5.95 -82.51 41.53
C LYS A 4 -4.55 -82.53 42.17
N GLN A 5 -4.07 -83.69 42.64
CA GLN A 5 -2.80 -83.79 43.39
C GLN A 5 -1.70 -84.63 42.71
N LEU A 6 -1.84 -84.98 41.42
CA LEU A 6 -0.88 -85.86 40.73
C LEU A 6 -0.22 -85.25 39.49
N ILE A 7 -0.06 -83.93 39.43
CA ILE A 7 0.73 -83.24 38.38
C ILE A 7 1.59 -82.11 38.99
N PHE A 8 2.10 -82.33 40.20
CA PHE A 8 3.09 -81.45 40.84
C PHE A 8 4.47 -82.12 40.98
N HIS A 9 4.68 -83.26 40.31
CA HIS A 9 5.92 -84.04 40.43
C HIS A 9 6.62 -84.36 39.08
N ILE A 10 6.11 -83.88 37.94
CA ILE A 10 6.68 -84.23 36.62
C ILE A 10 7.34 -83.04 35.90
N LEU A 11 7.15 -81.80 36.33
CA LEU A 11 7.80 -80.65 35.68
C LEU A 11 9.22 -80.32 36.19
N GLY A 12 9.68 -80.97 37.26
CA GLY A 12 11.01 -80.71 37.84
C GLY A 12 12.19 -81.45 37.18
N TRP A 13 11.96 -82.33 36.20
CA TRP A 13 12.98 -83.26 35.70
C TRP A 13 13.41 -83.08 34.23
N ILE A 14 12.83 -82.15 33.46
CA ILE A 14 13.09 -82.05 32.00
C ILE A 14 14.14 -80.97 31.64
N LEU A 15 14.64 -80.19 32.58
CA LEU A 15 15.53 -79.05 32.31
C LEU A 15 17.06 -79.35 32.27
N SER A 16 17.51 -80.62 32.15
CA SER A 16 18.96 -80.95 32.26
C SER A 16 19.65 -81.52 31.01
N LEU A 17 19.04 -81.59 29.83
CA LEU A 17 19.72 -82.13 28.64
C LEU A 17 19.63 -81.16 27.45
N GLY A 18 20.70 -80.37 27.28
CA GLY A 18 20.92 -79.48 26.15
C GLY A 18 21.13 -80.27 24.85
N ILE A 19 20.05 -80.49 24.10
CA ILE A 19 20.08 -80.97 22.73
C ILE A 19 19.19 -80.06 21.89
N GLY A 20 19.81 -79.40 20.90
CA GLY A 20 19.12 -78.51 19.96
C GLY A 20 18.19 -79.29 19.05
N PHE A 21 16.90 -78.94 19.10
CA PHE A 21 15.86 -79.34 18.16
C PHE A 21 15.35 -78.10 17.42
N PRO A 22 14.80 -78.24 16.20
CA PRO A 22 14.23 -77.12 15.48
C PRO A 22 13.09 -76.52 16.30
N LEU A 23 13.06 -75.18 16.40
CA LEU A 23 12.13 -74.38 17.19
C LEU A 23 10.68 -74.65 16.76
N LEU A 24 10.04 -75.61 17.43
CA LEU A 24 8.59 -75.72 17.47
C LEU A 24 8.08 -74.59 18.36
N SER A 25 7.25 -73.71 17.81
CA SER A 25 6.60 -72.62 18.54
C SER A 25 5.81 -73.20 19.72
N TYR A 26 6.30 -72.99 20.94
CA TYR A 26 5.54 -73.30 22.15
C TYR A 26 4.38 -72.31 22.24
N SER A 27 3.17 -72.75 21.92
CA SER A 27 1.96 -72.00 22.24
C SER A 27 1.78 -72.05 23.77
N ALA A 28 2.02 -70.93 24.45
CA ALA A 28 1.74 -70.85 25.87
C ALA A 28 0.22 -70.91 26.09
N ASN A 29 -0.25 -71.90 26.85
CA ASN A 29 -1.65 -72.02 27.28
C ASN A 29 -1.93 -71.15 28.52
N VAL A 30 -0.89 -70.52 29.07
CA VAL A 30 -0.93 -69.58 30.18
C VAL A 30 0.00 -68.41 29.85
N LEU A 31 -0.42 -67.18 30.14
CA LEU A 31 0.46 -66.01 30.07
C LEU A 31 0.17 -65.13 31.27
N VAL A 32 1.22 -64.77 32.00
CA VAL A 32 1.14 -63.79 33.08
C VAL A 32 1.60 -62.44 32.54
N VAL A 33 0.73 -61.44 32.59
CA VAL A 33 1.13 -60.04 32.33
C VAL A 33 1.25 -59.36 33.67
N LYS A 34 2.44 -58.88 34.00
CA LYS A 34 2.72 -58.23 35.28
C LYS A 34 3.63 -57.03 35.10
N GLY A 35 3.75 -56.21 36.12
CA GLY A 35 4.70 -55.11 36.13
C GLY A 35 4.62 -54.24 37.36
N GLU A 36 5.54 -53.29 37.44
CA GLU A 36 5.60 -52.27 38.48
C GLU A 36 5.01 -50.95 37.96
N ILE A 37 4.40 -50.18 38.86
CA ILE A 37 3.92 -48.82 38.62
C ILE A 37 4.88 -47.85 39.32
N GLN A 38 5.67 -47.15 38.51
CA GLN A 38 6.53 -46.06 38.96
C GLN A 38 5.75 -44.75 38.95
N ASN A 39 5.53 -44.18 40.13
CA ASN A 39 4.86 -42.91 40.25
C ASN A 39 5.85 -41.74 40.32
N GLN A 40 5.99 -41.00 39.23
CA GLN A 40 6.68 -39.71 39.24
C GLN A 40 5.71 -38.56 39.57
N ASP A 41 4.40 -38.78 39.40
CA ASP A 41 3.34 -37.88 39.84
C ASP A 41 3.02 -38.07 41.33
N ASN A 42 3.85 -37.48 42.20
CA ASN A 42 3.68 -37.54 43.65
C ASN A 42 2.33 -37.01 44.18
N GLN A 43 1.44 -36.51 43.32
CA GLN A 43 0.07 -36.12 43.65
C GLN A 43 -0.96 -37.25 43.46
N ILE A 44 -0.66 -38.27 42.64
CA ILE A 44 -1.57 -39.39 42.39
C ILE A 44 -1.35 -40.48 43.44
N SER A 45 -2.43 -40.88 44.10
CA SER A 45 -2.44 -42.08 44.94
C SER A 45 -2.61 -43.32 44.06
N LEU A 46 -1.62 -44.22 44.08
CA LEU A 46 -1.62 -45.45 43.29
C LEU A 46 -2.75 -46.43 43.67
N LYS A 47 -3.29 -46.31 44.89
CA LYS A 47 -4.40 -47.15 45.37
C LYS A 47 -5.71 -46.85 44.65
N ASP A 48 -5.83 -45.65 44.07
CA ASP A 48 -7.05 -45.18 43.42
C ASP A 48 -7.05 -45.46 41.90
N LEU A 49 -6.02 -46.14 41.41
CA LEU A 49 -5.90 -46.52 40.02
C LEU A 49 -6.71 -47.77 39.71
N GLN A 50 -7.31 -47.79 38.52
CA GLN A 50 -7.86 -48.97 37.89
C GLN A 50 -6.96 -49.35 36.72
N ILE A 51 -6.29 -50.50 36.82
CA ILE A 51 -5.47 -51.04 35.74
C ILE A 51 -6.30 -51.98 34.88
N THR A 52 -6.29 -51.75 33.58
CA THR A 52 -6.89 -52.64 32.59
C THR A 52 -5.81 -53.16 31.65
N ILE A 53 -5.75 -54.47 31.48
CA ILE A 53 -4.84 -55.15 30.56
C ILE A 53 -5.68 -55.77 29.46
N ALA A 54 -5.41 -55.42 28.21
CA ALA A 54 -6.20 -55.85 27.07
C ALA A 54 -5.33 -56.34 25.90
N ASN A 55 -5.79 -57.39 25.21
CA ASN A 55 -5.30 -57.78 23.89
C ASN A 55 -6.46 -57.68 22.89
N LYS A 56 -6.34 -56.75 21.94
CA LYS A 56 -7.40 -56.46 20.96
C LYS A 56 -7.65 -57.62 19.99
N LYS A 57 -6.60 -58.34 19.57
CA LYS A 57 -6.69 -59.47 18.62
C LYS A 57 -7.46 -60.64 19.24
N ARG A 58 -7.29 -60.87 20.54
CA ARG A 58 -7.92 -61.97 21.29
C ARG A 58 -9.19 -61.57 22.05
N LYS A 59 -9.52 -60.27 22.13
CA LYS A 59 -10.65 -59.69 22.89
C LYS A 59 -10.66 -60.08 24.38
N ILE A 60 -9.49 -60.22 24.98
CA ILE A 60 -9.35 -60.56 26.40
C ILE A 60 -9.03 -59.28 27.18
N SER A 61 -9.69 -59.07 28.32
CA SER A 61 -9.47 -57.92 29.21
C SER A 61 -9.53 -58.37 30.67
N GLN A 62 -8.57 -57.94 31.49
CA GLN A 62 -8.57 -58.20 32.93
C GLN A 62 -8.25 -56.92 33.71
N ARG A 63 -8.83 -56.78 34.91
CA ARG A 63 -8.46 -55.73 35.87
C ARG A 63 -7.46 -56.32 36.87
N GLY A 64 -6.27 -55.74 36.97
CA GLY A 64 -5.19 -56.25 37.82
C GLY A 64 -4.76 -55.19 38.83
N LEU A 65 -5.10 -55.33 40.10
CA LEU A 65 -4.50 -54.54 41.17
C LEU A 65 -3.86 -55.49 42.17
N VAL A 66 -2.57 -55.29 42.45
CA VAL A 66 -1.83 -56.01 43.48
C VAL A 66 -1.00 -55.00 44.29
N ASP A 67 -1.46 -54.67 45.51
CA ASP A 67 -0.68 -53.93 46.51
C ASP A 67 -0.15 -52.54 46.13
N GLY A 68 -0.81 -51.82 45.23
CA GLY A 68 -0.60 -50.38 45.02
C GLY A 68 0.73 -49.98 44.37
N GLN A 69 1.63 -50.92 44.08
CA GLN A 69 2.85 -50.69 43.29
C GLN A 69 3.05 -51.71 42.19
N PHE A 70 2.35 -52.85 42.26
CA PHE A 70 2.46 -53.91 41.26
C PHE A 70 1.10 -54.21 40.66
N PHE A 71 1.12 -54.80 39.47
CA PHE A 71 -0.08 -55.39 38.90
C PHE A 71 0.28 -56.74 38.30
N GLN A 72 -0.72 -57.62 38.29
CA GLN A 72 -0.61 -58.91 37.65
C GLN A 72 -1.98 -59.35 37.16
N ALA A 73 -2.00 -59.92 35.96
CA ALA A 73 -3.11 -60.63 35.37
C ALA A 73 -2.60 -61.97 34.83
N THR A 74 -3.37 -63.03 35.02
CA THR A 74 -3.05 -64.35 34.50
C THR A 74 -4.12 -64.74 33.50
N PHE A 75 -3.70 -64.90 32.24
CA PHE A 75 -4.52 -65.35 31.14
C PHE A 75 -4.32 -66.84 30.92
N LEU A 76 -5.42 -67.56 30.67
CA LEU A 76 -5.45 -69.02 30.59
C LEU A 76 -6.45 -69.45 29.52
N ASP A 77 -6.01 -70.30 28.60
CA ASP A 77 -6.84 -70.92 27.57
C ASP A 77 -6.53 -72.42 27.53
N PHE A 78 -7.57 -73.24 27.69
CA PHE A 78 -7.46 -74.70 27.69
C PHE A 78 -7.72 -75.33 26.33
N THR A 79 -8.13 -74.53 25.34
CA THR A 79 -8.54 -74.94 24.01
C THR A 79 -7.59 -74.47 22.91
N GLY A 80 -6.69 -73.53 23.23
CA GLY A 80 -5.70 -72.97 22.31
C GLY A 80 -4.64 -72.13 23.02
N SER A 81 -3.88 -71.33 22.25
CA SER A 81 -2.87 -70.42 22.80
C SER A 81 -3.50 -69.11 23.30
N VAL A 82 -3.02 -68.61 24.44
CA VAL A 82 -3.50 -67.34 25.01
C VAL A 82 -2.91 -66.12 24.31
N ALA A 83 -1.77 -66.28 23.63
CA ALA A 83 -1.06 -65.23 22.94
C ALA A 83 -0.02 -65.79 21.95
N GLU A 84 0.34 -64.98 20.94
CA GLU A 84 1.36 -65.31 19.92
C GLU A 84 2.42 -64.22 19.83
N VAL A 85 3.61 -64.57 19.33
CA VAL A 85 4.67 -63.59 19.02
C VAL A 85 4.13 -62.55 18.05
N GLY A 86 4.41 -61.27 18.32
CA GLY A 86 3.93 -60.14 17.54
C GLY A 86 2.55 -59.63 17.95
N GLU A 87 1.82 -60.31 18.84
CA GLU A 87 0.59 -59.75 19.41
C GLU A 87 0.89 -58.63 20.41
N THR A 88 0.02 -57.61 20.45
CA THR A 88 0.18 -56.47 21.36
C THR A 88 -0.76 -56.57 22.55
N PHE A 89 -0.20 -56.40 23.75
CA PHE A 89 -0.93 -56.17 24.98
C PHE A 89 -0.86 -54.69 25.35
N GLU A 90 -2.02 -54.09 25.59
CA GLU A 90 -2.14 -52.72 26.10
C GLU A 90 -2.44 -52.75 27.59
N VAL A 91 -1.65 -52.03 28.38
CA VAL A 91 -1.85 -51.82 29.81
C VAL A 91 -2.18 -50.36 30.03
N ASN A 92 -3.40 -50.11 30.51
CA ASN A 92 -3.93 -48.76 30.73
C ASN A 92 -4.23 -48.54 32.22
N ALA A 93 -3.72 -47.45 32.78
CA ALA A 93 -4.03 -47.00 34.12
C ALA A 93 -4.99 -45.81 34.07
N LYS A 94 -6.11 -45.91 34.80
CA LYS A 94 -7.11 -44.85 34.92
C LYS A 94 -7.39 -44.48 36.36
N LEU A 95 -7.70 -43.21 36.61
CA LEU A 95 -8.28 -42.76 37.88
C LEU A 95 -9.75 -43.20 37.98
N ALA A 96 -10.31 -43.13 39.19
CA ALA A 96 -11.74 -43.34 39.42
C ALA A 96 -12.64 -42.38 38.60
N SER A 97 -12.13 -41.20 38.24
CA SER A 97 -12.78 -40.24 37.34
C SER A 97 -12.89 -40.74 35.89
N GLY A 98 -12.15 -41.78 35.52
CA GLY A 98 -12.05 -42.30 34.15
C GLY A 98 -10.89 -41.71 33.33
N GLU A 99 -10.20 -40.70 33.86
CA GLU A 99 -9.01 -40.11 33.22
C GLU A 99 -7.89 -41.15 33.10
N SER A 100 -7.32 -41.31 31.90
CA SER A 100 -6.14 -42.17 31.69
C SER A 100 -4.89 -41.43 32.14
N VAL A 101 -4.06 -42.09 32.95
CA VAL A 101 -2.83 -41.50 33.52
C VAL A 101 -1.56 -42.17 33.02
N SER A 102 -1.68 -43.36 32.44
CA SER A 102 -0.61 -44.06 31.74
C SER A 102 -1.23 -45.06 30.76
N ASN A 103 -0.58 -45.25 29.60
CA ASN A 103 -0.97 -46.24 28.62
C ASN A 103 0.29 -46.78 27.94
N VAL A 104 0.58 -48.06 28.11
CA VAL A 104 1.77 -48.71 27.56
C VAL A 104 1.35 -49.92 26.75
N SER A 105 1.89 -50.04 25.55
CA SER A 105 1.74 -51.21 24.68
C SER A 105 3.02 -52.04 24.68
N HIS A 106 2.89 -53.35 24.80
CA HIS A 106 3.99 -54.30 24.66
C HIS A 106 3.70 -55.29 23.53
N ILE A 107 4.63 -55.41 22.59
CA ILE A 107 4.56 -56.42 21.53
C ILE A 107 5.26 -57.66 22.05
N LEU A 108 4.54 -58.78 22.08
CA LEU A 108 5.07 -60.03 22.60
C LEU A 108 6.22 -60.53 21.73
N THR A 109 7.31 -60.85 22.42
CA THR A 109 8.51 -61.45 21.86
C THR A 109 8.47 -62.97 22.02
N GLU A 110 9.37 -63.67 21.32
CA GLU A 110 9.57 -65.11 21.53
C GLU A 110 9.97 -65.42 22.98
N GLY A 111 10.74 -64.54 23.62
CA GLY A 111 11.11 -64.66 25.04
C GLY A 111 9.91 -64.61 25.99
N ASP A 112 8.97 -63.69 25.76
CA ASP A 112 7.76 -63.57 26.59
C ASP A 112 6.91 -64.85 26.53
N ILE A 113 6.78 -65.43 25.33
CA ILE A 113 6.02 -66.66 25.10
C ILE A 113 6.70 -67.85 25.76
N ILE A 114 8.03 -68.02 25.61
CA ILE A 114 8.80 -69.11 26.23
C ILE A 114 8.74 -69.01 27.76
N ALA A 115 8.84 -67.80 28.31
CA ALA A 115 8.77 -67.55 29.74
C ALA A 115 7.35 -67.67 30.31
N ALA A 116 6.32 -67.67 29.45
CA ALA A 116 4.91 -67.53 29.83
C ALA A 116 4.64 -66.28 30.71
N VAL A 117 5.46 -65.24 30.54
CA VAL A 117 5.42 -64.00 31.32
C VAL A 117 5.78 -62.83 30.40
N ALA A 118 4.97 -61.77 30.43
CA ALA A 118 5.29 -60.47 29.84
C ALA A 118 5.37 -59.43 30.96
N GLU A 119 6.53 -58.77 31.09
CA GLU A 119 6.75 -57.71 32.07
C GLU A 119 6.55 -56.33 31.41
N ILE A 120 5.55 -55.58 31.88
CA ILE A 120 5.17 -54.27 31.33
C ILE A 120 5.15 -53.27 32.48
N ASN A 121 6.13 -52.38 32.56
CA ASN A 121 6.14 -51.36 33.62
C ASN A 121 5.35 -50.13 33.19
N LEU A 122 4.63 -49.54 34.13
CA LEU A 122 3.92 -48.28 33.95
C LEU A 122 4.69 -47.17 34.64
N THR A 123 4.85 -46.04 33.96
CA THR A 123 5.30 -44.79 34.60
C THR A 123 4.17 -43.78 34.53
N ILE A 124 3.87 -43.14 35.65
CA ILE A 124 2.90 -42.05 35.75
C ILE A 124 3.69 -40.76 35.91
N TYR A 125 3.49 -39.84 34.97
CA TYR A 125 4.15 -38.54 34.96
C TYR A 125 3.20 -37.44 35.45
N PRO A 126 3.73 -36.38 36.09
CA PRO A 126 2.95 -35.20 36.41
C PRO A 126 2.29 -34.61 35.16
N LYS A 127 1.10 -33.99 35.32
CA LYS A 127 0.50 -33.21 34.22
C LYS A 127 1.45 -32.10 33.77
N PRO A 128 1.44 -31.74 32.48
CA PRO A 128 2.10 -30.50 32.07
C PRO A 128 1.49 -29.33 32.85
N LYS A 129 2.25 -28.27 33.05
CA LYS A 129 1.77 -27.03 33.64
C LYS A 129 2.27 -25.86 32.81
N ILE A 130 1.36 -25.00 32.37
CA ILE A 130 1.67 -23.76 31.66
C ILE A 130 1.75 -22.64 32.70
N ASN A 131 2.85 -21.88 32.70
CA ASN A 131 3.00 -20.70 33.54
C ASN A 131 2.80 -19.41 32.72
N ASP A 132 3.41 -19.33 31.53
CA ASP A 132 3.39 -18.11 30.71
C ASP A 132 3.68 -18.38 29.23
N ILE A 133 3.28 -17.43 28.37
CA ILE A 133 3.59 -17.38 26.93
C ILE A 133 4.10 -15.99 26.55
N ALA A 134 5.24 -15.93 25.85
CA ALA A 134 5.85 -14.69 25.39
C ALA A 134 6.24 -14.76 23.91
N PRO A 135 5.88 -13.73 23.09
CA PRO A 135 4.93 -12.66 23.40
C PRO A 135 3.50 -13.19 23.57
N ALA A 136 2.69 -12.51 24.40
CA ALA A 136 1.27 -12.86 24.60
C ALA A 136 0.34 -12.32 23.50
N LYS A 137 0.89 -11.72 22.43
CA LYS A 137 0.15 -11.20 21.28
C LYS A 137 0.87 -11.50 19.98
N GLY A 138 0.11 -11.64 18.89
CA GLY A 138 0.65 -11.78 17.55
C GLY A 138 -0.41 -11.62 16.47
N VAL A 139 0.02 -11.63 15.22
CA VAL A 139 -0.87 -11.29 14.09
C VAL A 139 -1.73 -12.48 13.67
N THR A 140 -2.95 -12.21 13.20
CA THR A 140 -3.93 -13.24 12.74
C THR A 140 -3.39 -14.14 11.62
N LYS A 141 -2.41 -13.68 10.83
CA LYS A 141 -1.71 -14.49 9.80
C LYS A 141 -0.89 -15.65 10.40
N GLY A 142 -0.69 -15.68 11.72
CA GLY A 142 0.14 -16.68 12.38
C GLY A 142 1.63 -16.42 12.18
N ASN A 143 2.43 -17.47 12.34
CA ASN A 143 3.89 -17.46 12.28
C ASN A 143 4.56 -16.50 13.27
N THR A 144 3.87 -16.05 14.32
CA THR A 144 4.48 -15.28 15.39
C THR A 144 5.33 -16.24 16.23
N PRO A 145 6.65 -16.03 16.39
CA PRO A 145 7.48 -16.85 17.27
C PRO A 145 7.06 -16.67 18.71
N ILE A 146 6.81 -17.78 19.40
CA ILE A 146 6.37 -17.80 20.79
C ILE A 146 7.22 -18.76 21.62
N LYS A 147 7.36 -18.42 22.90
CA LYS A 147 8.00 -19.23 23.93
C LYS A 147 7.02 -19.45 25.07
N ILE A 148 6.84 -20.71 25.45
CA ILE A 148 5.96 -21.13 26.53
C ILE A 148 6.85 -21.62 27.67
N THR A 149 6.61 -21.10 28.86
CA THR A 149 7.31 -21.55 30.08
C THR A 149 6.35 -22.30 30.99
N GLY A 150 6.88 -23.28 31.71
CA GLY A 150 6.03 -24.20 32.45
C GLY A 150 6.79 -25.25 33.24
N ALA A 151 6.16 -26.41 33.43
CA ALA A 151 6.75 -27.59 34.04
C ALA A 151 6.19 -28.88 33.42
N ASN A 152 6.97 -29.95 33.51
CA ASN A 152 6.62 -31.31 33.10
C ASN A 152 6.21 -31.43 31.61
N PHE A 153 6.77 -30.59 30.74
CA PHE A 153 6.64 -30.81 29.29
C PHE A 153 7.43 -32.04 28.87
N ARG A 154 6.87 -32.83 27.95
CA ARG A 154 7.49 -34.08 27.51
C ARG A 154 7.71 -34.08 26.01
N ASP A 155 8.69 -34.84 25.56
CA ASP A 155 8.94 -35.04 24.14
C ASP A 155 7.68 -35.56 23.43
N GLY A 156 7.41 -34.97 22.27
CA GLY A 156 6.19 -35.23 21.50
C GLY A 156 4.92 -34.55 22.03
N ALA A 157 5.03 -33.63 23.00
CA ALA A 157 3.88 -32.81 23.40
C ALA A 157 3.36 -31.96 22.23
N SER A 158 2.05 -31.83 22.16
CA SER A 158 1.35 -30.98 21.20
C SER A 158 0.94 -29.66 21.86
N LEU A 159 0.99 -28.59 21.07
CA LEU A 159 0.63 -27.23 21.48
C LEU A 159 -0.52 -26.74 20.60
N ILE A 160 -1.60 -26.27 21.22
CA ILE A 160 -2.80 -25.75 20.55
C ILE A 160 -3.08 -24.33 21.05
N ILE A 161 -3.42 -23.42 20.13
CA ILE A 161 -3.84 -22.05 20.42
C ILE A 161 -5.26 -21.87 19.86
N GLY A 162 -6.23 -21.67 20.74
CA GLY A 162 -7.65 -21.76 20.40
C GLY A 162 -8.00 -23.17 19.92
N GLU A 163 -8.34 -23.31 18.65
CA GLU A 163 -8.66 -24.60 18.02
C GLU A 163 -7.53 -25.12 17.11
N ASN A 164 -6.49 -24.32 16.89
CA ASN A 164 -5.47 -24.58 15.87
C ASN A 164 -4.16 -25.07 16.50
N VAL A 165 -3.57 -26.11 15.90
CA VAL A 165 -2.27 -26.67 16.33
C VAL A 165 -1.15 -25.72 15.95
N ALA A 166 -0.23 -25.44 16.88
CA ALA A 166 0.93 -24.60 16.65
C ALA A 166 1.95 -25.25 15.70
N VAL A 167 2.65 -24.42 14.93
CA VAL A 167 3.59 -24.83 13.89
C VAL A 167 5.01 -24.85 14.46
N ALA A 168 5.88 -25.73 13.94
CA ALA A 168 7.29 -25.82 14.34
C ALA A 168 7.50 -25.95 15.87
N THR A 169 6.57 -26.63 16.55
CA THR A 169 6.64 -26.85 18.00
C THR A 169 7.86 -27.69 18.36
N THR A 170 8.71 -27.14 19.22
CA THR A 170 9.93 -27.76 19.72
C THR A 170 9.91 -27.74 21.25
N ILE A 171 10.03 -28.91 21.87
CA ILE A 171 10.16 -29.05 23.32
C ILE A 171 11.65 -28.92 23.66
N ASN A 172 12.05 -27.80 24.26
CA ASN A 172 13.46 -27.53 24.56
C ASN A 172 13.89 -28.19 25.89
N SER A 173 12.96 -28.30 26.84
CA SER A 173 13.13 -28.94 28.14
C SER A 173 11.78 -29.19 28.79
N GLU A 174 11.76 -29.81 29.97
CA GLU A 174 10.56 -29.98 30.79
C GLU A 174 9.88 -28.65 31.19
N ASN A 175 10.56 -27.51 31.02
CA ASN A 175 10.07 -26.20 31.43
C ASN A 175 9.89 -25.22 30.28
N GLU A 176 10.21 -25.61 29.04
CA GLU A 176 10.23 -24.70 27.91
C GLU A 176 9.82 -25.34 26.59
N ILE A 177 8.88 -24.68 25.89
CA ILE A 177 8.48 -24.98 24.52
C ILE A 177 8.69 -23.73 23.67
N THR A 178 9.18 -23.90 22.45
CA THR A 178 9.17 -22.86 21.42
C THR A 178 8.32 -23.30 20.24
N ALA A 179 7.59 -22.37 19.63
CA ALA A 179 6.71 -22.67 18.50
C ALA A 179 6.46 -21.41 17.67
N LEU A 180 5.76 -21.59 16.55
CA LEU A 180 5.15 -20.54 15.75
C LEU A 180 3.63 -20.61 15.90
N THR A 181 2.98 -19.47 16.08
CA THR A 181 1.52 -19.43 16.16
C THR A 181 0.87 -19.91 14.84
N PRO A 182 -0.26 -20.62 14.89
CA PRO A 182 -1.05 -20.90 13.70
C PRO A 182 -1.76 -19.65 13.18
N VAL A 183 -2.44 -19.76 12.04
CA VAL A 183 -3.42 -18.75 11.63
C VAL A 183 -4.54 -18.69 12.68
N GLY A 184 -5.02 -17.49 12.99
CA GLY A 184 -6.03 -17.27 14.02
C GLY A 184 -7.00 -16.13 13.70
N VAL A 185 -8.03 -15.99 14.54
CA VAL A 185 -9.03 -14.92 14.47
C VAL A 185 -8.76 -13.87 15.55
N VAL A 186 -9.14 -12.62 15.32
CA VAL A 186 -8.93 -11.53 16.29
C VAL A 186 -9.56 -11.88 17.64
N GLY A 187 -8.81 -11.63 18.71
CA GLY A 187 -9.28 -11.81 20.08
C GLY A 187 -8.42 -12.74 20.95
N PRO A 188 -8.81 -12.90 22.22
CA PRO A 188 -8.10 -13.77 23.15
C PRO A 188 -8.35 -15.25 22.84
N MET A 189 -7.30 -16.06 23.00
CA MET A 189 -7.26 -17.49 22.73
C MET A 189 -6.67 -18.24 23.92
N ASP A 190 -7.25 -19.40 24.20
CA ASP A 190 -6.72 -20.36 25.17
C ASP A 190 -5.47 -21.06 24.60
N LEU A 191 -4.53 -21.40 25.49
CA LEU A 191 -3.34 -22.16 25.15
C LEU A 191 -3.40 -23.52 25.83
N THR A 192 -3.33 -24.59 25.06
CA THR A 192 -3.35 -25.97 25.58
C THR A 192 -2.06 -26.69 25.21
N VAL A 193 -1.43 -27.31 26.21
CA VAL A 193 -0.31 -28.25 26.02
C VAL A 193 -0.80 -29.64 26.37
N THR A 194 -0.64 -30.61 25.46
CA THR A 194 -0.98 -32.02 25.71
C THR A 194 0.26 -32.88 25.53
N ASN A 195 0.71 -33.54 26.58
CA ASN A 195 1.83 -34.47 26.54
C ASN A 195 1.47 -35.76 25.79
N SER A 196 2.48 -36.56 25.44
CA SER A 196 2.32 -37.84 24.72
C SER A 196 1.53 -38.92 25.48
N ASP A 197 1.33 -38.76 26.79
CA ASP A 197 0.41 -39.59 27.59
C ASP A 197 -1.06 -39.16 27.50
N GLY A 198 -1.35 -38.08 26.76
CA GLY A 198 -2.69 -37.53 26.58
C GLY A 198 -3.14 -36.59 27.70
N ARG A 199 -2.32 -36.34 28.73
CA ARG A 199 -2.64 -35.40 29.80
C ARG A 199 -2.32 -33.98 29.35
N SER A 200 -3.19 -33.03 29.70
CA SER A 200 -3.10 -31.65 29.25
C SER A 200 -3.25 -30.63 30.37
N ASP A 201 -2.78 -29.41 30.08
CA ASP A 201 -3.09 -28.20 30.82
C ASP A 201 -3.51 -27.10 29.85
N THR A 202 -4.40 -26.23 30.31
CA THR A 202 -4.95 -25.13 29.50
C THR A 202 -4.85 -23.83 30.28
N LEU A 203 -4.13 -22.86 29.71
CA LEU A 203 -4.10 -21.48 30.19
C LEU A 203 -5.12 -20.66 29.40
N SER A 204 -6.21 -20.26 30.06
CA SER A 204 -7.29 -19.50 29.40
C SER A 204 -6.88 -18.09 29.02
N GLN A 205 -7.28 -17.65 27.83
CA GLN A 205 -7.00 -16.32 27.26
C GLN A 205 -5.50 -15.94 27.29
N ALA A 206 -4.62 -16.92 27.17
CA ALA A 206 -3.18 -16.75 27.28
C ALA A 206 -2.55 -15.94 26.13
N PHE A 207 -3.16 -15.99 24.94
CA PHE A 207 -2.63 -15.34 23.74
C PHE A 207 -3.70 -14.50 23.06
N THR A 208 -3.38 -13.31 22.54
CA THR A 208 -4.33 -12.48 21.78
C THR A 208 -3.88 -12.29 20.35
N TYR A 209 -4.70 -12.72 19.39
CA TYR A 209 -4.50 -12.37 18.00
C TYR A 209 -4.97 -10.95 17.74
N ILE A 210 -4.12 -10.16 17.06
CA ILE A 210 -4.39 -8.80 16.65
C ILE A 210 -4.34 -8.69 15.12
N GLN A 211 -5.14 -7.79 14.57
CA GLN A 211 -5.02 -7.34 13.19
C GLN A 211 -4.20 -6.04 13.19
N LEU A 212 -3.29 -5.88 12.24
CA LEU A 212 -2.50 -4.65 12.11
C LEU A 212 -3.32 -3.58 11.41
N PRO A 213 -3.11 -2.28 11.74
CA PRO A 213 -3.79 -1.20 11.03
C PRO A 213 -3.36 -1.17 9.57
N PRO A 214 -4.26 -0.74 8.66
CA PRO A 214 -3.87 -0.50 7.28
C PRO A 214 -2.83 0.62 7.23
N THR A 215 -1.94 0.59 6.24
CA THR A 215 -0.99 1.68 5.97
C THR A 215 -1.05 2.06 4.50
N ILE A 216 -0.86 3.34 4.18
CA ILE A 216 -0.75 3.83 2.81
C ILE A 216 0.72 4.19 2.56
N LEU A 217 1.28 3.67 1.48
CA LEU A 217 2.62 3.99 0.99
C LEU A 217 2.54 5.02 -0.14
N THR A 218 1.73 4.77 -1.17
CA THR A 218 1.52 5.71 -2.29
C THR A 218 0.07 5.73 -2.75
N VAL A 219 -0.33 6.85 -3.35
CA VAL A 219 -1.60 7.05 -4.06
C VAL A 219 -1.27 7.62 -5.44
N THR A 220 -1.80 7.03 -6.51
CA THR A 220 -1.50 7.46 -7.88
C THR A 220 -2.72 7.32 -8.79
N PRO A 221 -3.16 8.40 -9.45
CA PRO A 221 -2.76 9.80 -9.23
C PRO A 221 -3.17 10.33 -7.83
N LEU A 222 -2.55 11.41 -7.36
CA LEU A 222 -2.88 12.06 -6.07
C LEU A 222 -3.95 13.15 -6.22
N ALA A 223 -4.39 13.41 -7.45
CA ALA A 223 -5.44 14.34 -7.77
C ALA A 223 -6.24 13.85 -8.98
N ALA A 224 -7.51 14.27 -9.09
CA ALA A 224 -8.36 13.98 -10.23
C ALA A 224 -9.48 15.00 -10.40
N ASP A 225 -10.14 14.97 -11.56
CA ASP A 225 -11.29 15.81 -11.87
C ASP A 225 -12.42 15.65 -10.82
N ILE A 226 -13.07 16.74 -10.43
CA ILE A 226 -14.27 16.79 -9.59
C ILE A 226 -15.42 15.94 -10.17
N ALA A 227 -15.44 15.70 -11.47
CA ALA A 227 -16.38 14.81 -12.14
C ALA A 227 -16.24 13.33 -11.70
N GLY A 228 -15.06 12.92 -11.23
CA GLY A 228 -14.74 11.54 -10.88
C GLY A 228 -14.67 10.61 -12.10
N GLY A 229 -14.67 9.29 -11.84
CA GLY A 229 -14.66 8.24 -12.87
C GLY A 229 -13.27 7.72 -13.26
N GLU A 230 -12.20 8.44 -12.90
CA GLU A 230 -10.84 7.95 -13.01
C GLU A 230 -10.55 6.86 -11.96
N ILE A 231 -9.64 5.95 -12.28
CA ILE A 231 -9.19 4.90 -11.35
C ILE A 231 -7.87 5.34 -10.72
N ILE A 232 -7.81 5.33 -9.39
CA ILE A 232 -6.56 5.46 -8.65
C ILE A 232 -6.06 4.11 -8.15
N THR A 233 -4.75 4.02 -7.96
CA THR A 233 -4.08 2.93 -7.25
C THR A 233 -3.54 3.44 -5.92
N ILE A 234 -3.88 2.74 -4.84
CA ILE A 234 -3.33 2.96 -3.50
C ILE A 234 -2.46 1.73 -3.19
N THR A 235 -1.17 1.92 -2.91
CA THR A 235 -0.29 0.84 -2.41
C THR A 235 -0.03 1.02 -0.93
N GLY A 236 0.21 -0.08 -0.22
CA GLY A 236 0.38 -0.05 1.22
C GLY A 236 0.46 -1.44 1.83
N GLU A 237 0.05 -1.57 3.09
CA GLU A 237 0.04 -2.85 3.79
C GLU A 237 -1.24 -3.01 4.62
N ASN A 238 -1.60 -4.27 4.91
CA ASN A 238 -2.66 -4.67 5.83
C ASN A 238 -4.06 -4.17 5.42
N PHE A 239 -4.32 -4.03 4.12
CA PHE A 239 -5.67 -3.81 3.63
C PHE A 239 -6.50 -5.10 3.79
N ASP A 240 -7.66 -4.96 4.41
CA ASP A 240 -8.64 -6.04 4.45
C ASP A 240 -9.45 -6.05 3.15
N SER A 241 -9.76 -7.23 2.62
CA SER A 241 -10.58 -7.39 1.41
C SER A 241 -11.97 -6.74 1.48
N GLN A 242 -12.47 -6.48 2.69
CA GLN A 242 -13.75 -5.81 2.94
C GLN A 242 -13.58 -4.35 3.40
N ALA A 243 -12.39 -3.78 3.28
CA ALA A 243 -12.16 -2.38 3.63
C ALA A 243 -13.00 -1.43 2.77
N THR A 244 -13.28 -0.25 3.30
CA THR A 244 -13.93 0.82 2.56
C THR A 244 -12.96 1.96 2.25
N ILE A 245 -13.15 2.60 1.11
CA ILE A 245 -12.35 3.74 0.67
C ILE A 245 -13.25 4.96 0.60
N GLN A 246 -12.83 6.07 1.20
CA GLN A 246 -13.61 7.29 1.30
C GLN A 246 -12.76 8.49 0.87
N PHE A 247 -13.33 9.38 0.06
CA PHE A 247 -12.73 10.63 -0.43
C PHE A 247 -13.55 11.81 0.09
N GLY A 248 -13.11 12.47 1.15
CA GLY A 248 -13.91 13.48 1.83
C GLY A 248 -15.20 12.86 2.37
N GLU A 249 -16.35 13.27 1.85
CA GLU A 249 -17.67 12.70 2.21
C GLU A 249 -18.13 11.57 1.28
N GLU A 250 -17.42 11.34 0.17
CA GLU A 250 -17.87 10.44 -0.89
C GLU A 250 -17.20 9.07 -0.80
N MET A 251 -17.94 8.00 -1.11
CA MET A 251 -17.43 6.63 -1.11
C MET A 251 -16.77 6.29 -2.44
N GLY A 252 -15.59 5.66 -2.39
CA GLY A 252 -14.94 5.09 -3.56
C GLY A 252 -15.84 4.05 -4.25
N ILE A 253 -15.83 4.06 -5.58
CA ILE A 253 -16.70 3.21 -6.40
C ILE A 253 -15.95 1.93 -6.79
N GLU A 254 -16.59 0.78 -6.57
CA GLU A 254 -16.12 -0.57 -6.94
C GLU A 254 -14.64 -0.83 -6.60
N PRO A 255 -14.22 -0.68 -5.31
CA PRO A 255 -12.84 -0.94 -4.94
C PRO A 255 -12.50 -2.42 -5.11
N VAL A 256 -11.36 -2.70 -5.75
CA VAL A 256 -10.71 -4.02 -5.76
C VAL A 256 -9.57 -3.96 -4.75
N ILE A 257 -9.69 -4.76 -3.69
CA ILE A 257 -8.80 -4.67 -2.53
C ILE A 257 -8.01 -5.96 -2.36
N GLU A 258 -6.70 -5.83 -2.51
CA GLU A 258 -5.69 -6.81 -2.16
C GLU A 258 -4.92 -6.33 -0.93
N LYS A 259 -4.18 -7.24 -0.30
CA LYS A 259 -3.49 -6.96 0.98
C LYS A 259 -2.52 -5.76 0.95
N GLU A 260 -1.93 -5.49 -0.21
CA GLU A 260 -0.90 -4.46 -0.41
C GLU A 260 -1.28 -3.43 -1.50
N LYS A 261 -2.47 -3.58 -2.09
CA LYS A 261 -2.92 -2.75 -3.22
C LYS A 261 -4.44 -2.61 -3.22
N VAL A 262 -4.91 -1.37 -3.41
CA VAL A 262 -6.30 -1.07 -3.73
C VAL A 262 -6.34 -0.37 -5.08
N THR A 263 -7.27 -0.77 -5.95
CA THR A 263 -7.68 0.05 -7.09
C THR A 263 -9.13 0.45 -6.91
N VAL A 264 -9.43 1.73 -7.06
CA VAL A 264 -10.78 2.26 -6.79
C VAL A 264 -11.10 3.36 -7.79
N THR A 265 -12.35 3.41 -8.23
CA THR A 265 -12.86 4.49 -9.07
C THR A 265 -13.22 5.67 -8.20
N ILE A 266 -12.68 6.85 -8.54
CA ILE A 266 -12.90 8.10 -7.82
C ILE A 266 -14.36 8.52 -7.98
N PRO A 267 -15.09 8.82 -6.89
CA PRO A 267 -16.45 9.31 -6.98
C PRO A 267 -16.49 10.76 -7.49
N LYS A 268 -17.65 11.18 -7.99
CA LYS A 268 -17.90 12.60 -8.24
C LYS A 268 -17.87 13.37 -6.92
N SER A 269 -17.27 14.56 -6.92
CA SER A 269 -17.24 15.49 -5.79
C SER A 269 -17.84 16.84 -6.19
N ASN A 270 -18.39 17.57 -5.20
CA ASN A 270 -18.77 18.98 -5.35
C ASN A 270 -17.75 19.93 -4.69
N ILE A 271 -16.64 19.38 -4.18
CA ILE A 271 -15.57 20.11 -3.52
C ILE A 271 -14.38 20.14 -4.47
N VAL A 272 -13.89 21.35 -4.78
CA VAL A 272 -12.61 21.59 -5.43
C VAL A 272 -11.56 21.84 -4.34
N GLY A 273 -10.40 21.18 -4.46
CA GLY A 273 -9.29 21.25 -3.53
C GLY A 273 -9.07 19.96 -2.73
N ASP A 274 -8.27 20.07 -1.67
CA ASP A 274 -7.84 18.91 -0.89
C ASP A 274 -8.98 18.32 -0.03
N VAL A 275 -9.11 17.00 -0.10
CA VAL A 275 -9.97 16.17 0.74
C VAL A 275 -9.14 15.09 1.44
N THR A 276 -9.68 14.54 2.52
CA THR A 276 -9.07 13.38 3.19
C THR A 276 -9.45 12.10 2.44
N LEU A 277 -8.45 11.32 2.02
CA LEU A 277 -8.61 9.94 1.57
C LEU A 277 -8.42 9.00 2.75
N ILE A 278 -9.42 8.18 3.05
CA ILE A 278 -9.43 7.24 4.17
C ILE A 278 -9.59 5.81 3.66
N VAL A 279 -8.78 4.90 4.18
CA VAL A 279 -8.99 3.44 4.07
C VAL A 279 -9.39 2.92 5.44
N ILE A 280 -10.57 2.31 5.55
CA ILE A 280 -11.14 1.79 6.80
C ILE A 280 -11.31 0.28 6.69
N ASN A 281 -10.58 -0.49 7.49
CA ASN A 281 -10.78 -1.93 7.60
C ASN A 281 -12.07 -2.25 8.39
N PRO A 282 -12.69 -3.44 8.22
CA PRO A 282 -13.94 -3.83 8.90
C PRO A 282 -13.87 -3.81 10.43
N ASP A 283 -12.68 -3.93 11.01
CA ASP A 283 -12.42 -3.85 12.44
C ASP A 283 -12.38 -2.40 12.98
N GLY A 284 -12.57 -1.41 12.10
CA GLY A 284 -12.57 0.02 12.40
C GLY A 284 -11.18 0.65 12.41
N GLN A 285 -10.11 -0.12 12.18
CA GLN A 285 -8.78 0.45 12.01
C GLN A 285 -8.71 1.20 10.67
N ARG A 286 -8.05 2.37 10.68
CA ARG A 286 -8.03 3.24 9.50
C ARG A 286 -6.68 3.94 9.31
N VAL A 287 -6.45 4.34 8.07
CA VAL A 287 -5.34 5.20 7.65
C VAL A 287 -5.86 6.29 6.75
N GLU A 288 -5.28 7.48 6.88
CA GLU A 288 -5.73 8.70 6.21
C GLU A 288 -4.55 9.34 5.47
N THR A 289 -4.82 9.96 4.32
CA THR A 289 -3.89 10.78 3.55
C THR A 289 -4.66 11.90 2.84
N ASN A 290 -3.97 12.81 2.15
CA ASN A 290 -4.61 13.84 1.33
C ASN A 290 -4.83 13.34 -0.10
N PHE A 291 -5.90 13.81 -0.73
CA PHE A 291 -6.20 13.66 -2.15
C PHE A 291 -6.80 14.97 -2.66
N SER A 292 -6.51 15.39 -3.88
CA SER A 292 -6.99 16.69 -4.40
C SER A 292 -8.02 16.53 -5.51
N TYR A 293 -9.19 17.12 -5.36
CA TYR A 293 -10.13 17.28 -6.46
C TYR A 293 -9.78 18.55 -7.23
N VAL A 294 -9.49 18.42 -8.51
CA VAL A 294 -9.24 19.56 -9.40
C VAL A 294 -10.44 19.77 -10.30
N GLU A 295 -10.79 21.02 -10.56
CA GLU A 295 -11.75 21.34 -11.60
C GLU A 295 -10.97 21.44 -12.91
N VAL A 296 -11.18 20.49 -13.81
CA VAL A 296 -10.60 20.53 -15.16
C VAL A 296 -11.71 20.91 -16.11
N PHE A 297 -11.57 22.03 -16.80
CA PHE A 297 -12.49 22.36 -17.87
C PHE A 297 -12.00 21.67 -19.15
N PRO A 298 -12.79 20.80 -19.79
CA PRO A 298 -12.42 20.22 -21.08
C PRO A 298 -12.14 21.30 -22.14
N TRP A 299 -12.73 22.48 -21.96
CA TRP A 299 -12.59 23.66 -22.82
C TRP A 299 -11.48 24.64 -22.39
N ASP A 300 -10.80 24.41 -21.25
CA ASP A 300 -9.51 25.03 -20.93
C ASP A 300 -8.40 24.13 -21.52
N VAL A 301 -8.22 24.26 -22.83
CA VAL A 301 -7.36 23.39 -23.63
C VAL A 301 -5.90 23.51 -23.21
N ASN A 302 -5.49 24.69 -22.72
CA ASN A 302 -4.11 24.93 -22.29
C ASN A 302 -3.86 24.67 -20.79
N GLY A 303 -4.93 24.42 -20.00
CA GLY A 303 -4.87 24.00 -18.60
C GLY A 303 -4.41 25.09 -17.65
N ASN A 304 -4.60 26.37 -17.99
CA ASN A 304 -4.18 27.50 -17.14
C ASN A 304 -5.22 27.91 -16.09
N GLY A 305 -6.37 27.23 -16.05
CA GLY A 305 -7.49 27.49 -15.17
C GLY A 305 -8.45 28.58 -15.67
N THR A 306 -8.28 29.09 -16.89
CA THR A 306 -9.12 30.15 -17.48
C THR A 306 -9.43 29.85 -18.94
N VAL A 307 -10.69 30.01 -19.32
CA VAL A 307 -11.15 29.74 -20.68
C VAL A 307 -11.12 31.04 -21.47
N ASP A 308 -10.14 31.21 -22.36
CA ASP A 308 -9.92 32.46 -23.07
C ASP A 308 -9.57 32.28 -24.55
N ILE A 309 -9.02 33.34 -25.17
CA ILE A 309 -8.71 33.35 -26.59
C ILE A 309 -7.57 32.36 -26.93
N PHE A 310 -6.71 32.03 -25.97
CA PHE A 310 -5.63 31.08 -26.16
C PHE A 310 -6.15 29.65 -26.27
N ASP A 311 -7.24 29.29 -25.57
CA ASP A 311 -7.89 27.99 -25.76
C ASP A 311 -8.47 27.88 -27.17
N LEU A 312 -9.16 28.93 -27.64
CA LEU A 312 -9.68 28.99 -29.01
C LEU A 312 -8.58 28.92 -30.05
N VAL A 313 -7.46 29.62 -29.83
CA VAL A 313 -6.29 29.57 -30.73
C VAL A 313 -5.67 28.18 -30.73
N THR A 314 -5.64 27.50 -29.58
CA THR A 314 -5.09 26.14 -29.46
C THR A 314 -5.95 25.15 -30.26
N VAL A 315 -7.28 25.16 -30.08
CA VAL A 315 -8.21 24.38 -30.92
C VAL A 315 -8.05 24.74 -32.40
N ALA A 316 -8.02 26.04 -32.74
CA ALA A 316 -7.90 26.50 -34.12
C ALA A 316 -6.59 26.06 -34.79
N SER A 317 -5.52 25.86 -34.03
CA SER A 317 -4.23 25.39 -34.54
C SER A 317 -4.26 23.93 -34.98
N GLU A 318 -5.15 23.13 -34.38
CA GLU A 318 -5.36 21.72 -34.70
C GLU A 318 -6.57 21.51 -35.64
N PHE A 319 -7.26 22.58 -36.05
CA PHE A 319 -8.47 22.49 -36.86
C PHE A 319 -8.30 21.68 -38.15
N GLY A 320 -9.19 20.71 -38.34
CA GLY A 320 -9.21 19.79 -39.47
C GLY A 320 -8.30 18.56 -39.30
N GLN A 321 -7.64 18.39 -38.15
CA GLN A 321 -6.90 17.19 -37.81
C GLN A 321 -7.84 16.10 -37.27
N THR A 322 -7.48 14.84 -37.50
CA THR A 322 -8.25 13.65 -37.10
C THR A 322 -7.31 12.59 -36.53
N GLU A 323 -6.78 12.86 -35.33
CA GLU A 323 -5.90 11.97 -34.59
C GLU A 323 -6.42 11.80 -33.16
N ALA A 324 -6.20 10.62 -32.56
CA ALA A 324 -6.62 10.39 -31.19
C ALA A 324 -5.71 11.14 -30.20
N GLY A 325 -6.31 11.86 -29.24
CA GLY A 325 -5.58 12.58 -28.19
C GLY A 325 -5.10 13.98 -28.58
N LEU A 326 -5.68 14.58 -29.63
CA LEU A 326 -5.49 15.99 -29.96
C LEU A 326 -6.03 16.85 -28.82
N SER A 327 -5.25 17.84 -28.39
CA SER A 327 -5.65 18.77 -27.32
C SER A 327 -6.88 19.59 -27.71
N GLY A 328 -7.03 19.90 -29.00
CA GLY A 328 -8.16 20.62 -29.55
C GLY A 328 -9.44 19.81 -29.75
N ASP A 329 -9.43 18.48 -29.57
CA ASP A 329 -10.63 17.63 -29.64
C ASP A 329 -11.34 17.64 -28.27
N VAL A 330 -11.98 18.78 -27.98
CA VAL A 330 -12.62 19.10 -26.70
C VAL A 330 -13.83 18.21 -26.45
N ASN A 331 -14.55 17.84 -27.51
CA ASN A 331 -15.75 17.00 -27.41
C ASN A 331 -15.45 15.48 -27.49
N ARG A 332 -14.20 15.10 -27.80
CA ARG A 332 -13.67 13.73 -27.90
C ARG A 332 -14.33 12.88 -28.98
N ASP A 333 -14.70 13.47 -30.12
CA ASP A 333 -15.27 12.74 -31.27
C ASP A 333 -14.22 12.24 -32.26
N GLY A 334 -12.94 12.55 -32.04
CA GLY A 334 -11.81 12.13 -32.85
C GLY A 334 -11.47 13.08 -34.01
N SER A 335 -12.12 14.25 -34.08
CA SER A 335 -11.84 15.30 -35.05
C SER A 335 -11.79 16.66 -34.36
N VAL A 336 -10.87 17.54 -34.78
CA VAL A 336 -10.90 18.94 -34.33
C VAL A 336 -11.65 19.77 -35.36
N ASP A 337 -12.86 20.19 -35.04
CA ASP A 337 -13.72 20.92 -35.96
C ASP A 337 -14.43 22.14 -35.34
N ILE A 338 -15.48 22.62 -36.02
CA ILE A 338 -16.20 23.82 -35.58
C ILE A 338 -16.95 23.59 -34.26
N PHE A 339 -17.31 22.35 -33.94
CA PHE A 339 -17.98 22.00 -32.70
C PHE A 339 -17.03 22.12 -31.50
N ASP A 340 -15.73 21.85 -31.65
CA ASP A 340 -14.73 22.08 -30.59
C ASP A 340 -14.51 23.58 -30.35
N LEU A 341 -14.41 24.36 -31.42
CA LEU A 341 -14.32 25.82 -31.32
C LEU A 341 -15.57 26.41 -30.65
N VAL A 342 -16.75 25.91 -31.01
CA VAL A 342 -18.02 26.34 -30.38
C VAL A 342 -18.07 25.89 -28.92
N ALA A 343 -17.55 24.71 -28.59
CA ALA A 343 -17.49 24.24 -27.21
C ALA A 343 -16.65 25.20 -26.35
N VAL A 344 -15.42 25.53 -26.78
CA VAL A 344 -14.59 26.51 -26.06
C VAL A 344 -15.23 27.89 -26.03
N ALA A 345 -15.75 28.39 -27.16
CA ALA A 345 -16.35 29.71 -27.23
C ALA A 345 -17.60 29.84 -26.33
N SER A 346 -18.36 28.75 -26.13
CA SER A 346 -19.55 28.75 -25.28
C SER A 346 -19.24 28.90 -23.79
N HIS A 347 -17.99 28.62 -23.40
CA HIS A 347 -17.48 28.69 -22.03
C HIS A 347 -16.46 29.82 -21.83
N PHE A 348 -16.32 30.72 -22.80
CA PHE A 348 -15.35 31.81 -22.77
C PHE A 348 -15.55 32.73 -21.54
N GLY A 349 -14.47 32.94 -20.78
CA GLY A 349 -14.45 33.73 -19.55
C GLY A 349 -14.69 32.93 -18.27
N GLU A 350 -14.89 31.61 -18.34
CA GLU A 350 -14.91 30.76 -17.16
C GLU A 350 -13.51 30.67 -16.52
N THR A 351 -13.46 30.64 -15.19
CA THR A 351 -12.21 30.56 -14.42
C THR A 351 -12.38 29.60 -13.26
N ALA A 352 -11.41 28.71 -13.07
CA ALA A 352 -11.34 27.81 -11.93
C ALA A 352 -11.13 28.68 -10.69
N SER A 353 -12.07 28.61 -9.74
CA SER A 353 -12.14 29.59 -8.66
C SER A 353 -10.94 29.51 -7.70
N THR A 354 -9.91 30.32 -7.94
CA THR A 354 -9.07 30.91 -6.89
C THR A 354 -8.74 32.37 -7.22
N ILE A 355 -9.31 33.28 -6.41
CA ILE A 355 -8.83 34.62 -6.05
C ILE A 355 -8.08 35.41 -7.15
N SER A 356 -8.82 36.23 -7.90
CA SER A 356 -8.65 37.70 -7.99
C SER A 356 -9.46 38.19 -9.18
N ALA A 357 -10.23 39.26 -8.98
CA ALA A 357 -10.88 39.95 -10.10
C ALA A 357 -9.82 40.28 -11.17
N PRO A 358 -10.08 40.05 -12.47
CA PRO A 358 -9.16 40.47 -13.51
C PRO A 358 -9.20 42.00 -13.57
N THR A 359 -8.32 42.64 -12.81
CA THR A 359 -7.68 43.83 -13.32
C THR A 359 -6.59 43.28 -14.24
N ILE A 360 -6.58 43.68 -15.52
CA ILE A 360 -5.43 43.72 -16.44
C ILE A 360 -5.99 43.63 -17.88
N LEU A 361 -6.25 44.80 -18.50
CA LEU A 361 -6.49 44.92 -19.95
C LEU A 361 -5.17 45.12 -20.73
N SER A 362 -4.07 45.49 -20.05
CA SER A 362 -2.77 45.76 -20.69
C SER A 362 -2.05 44.50 -21.12
N ASP A 363 -1.96 43.49 -20.25
CA ASP A 363 -1.15 42.31 -20.53
C ASP A 363 -1.80 41.45 -21.61
N GLN A 364 -3.13 41.45 -21.69
CA GLN A 364 -3.86 40.78 -22.76
C GLN A 364 -3.51 41.35 -24.15
N ILE A 365 -3.33 42.67 -24.29
CA ILE A 365 -2.95 43.27 -25.58
C ILE A 365 -1.50 42.93 -25.95
N ASP A 366 -0.59 42.91 -24.98
CA ASP A 366 0.80 42.55 -25.26
C ASP A 366 0.97 41.06 -25.57
N GLN A 367 0.18 40.19 -24.93
CA GLN A 367 0.10 38.78 -25.30
C GLN A 367 -0.53 38.59 -26.70
N LEU A 368 -1.54 39.37 -27.08
CA LEU A 368 -2.10 39.33 -28.44
C LEU A 368 -1.08 39.78 -29.50
N LYS A 369 -0.21 40.75 -29.21
CA LYS A 369 0.90 41.13 -30.10
C LYS A 369 1.90 39.98 -30.28
N LEU A 370 2.24 39.27 -29.20
CA LEU A 370 3.13 38.11 -29.24
C LEU A 370 2.51 36.96 -30.05
N ALA A 371 1.22 36.67 -29.83
CA ALA A 371 0.47 35.67 -30.58
C ALA A 371 0.43 36.02 -32.08
N LEU A 372 0.22 37.30 -32.42
CA LEU A 372 0.24 37.75 -33.81
C LEU A 372 1.61 37.52 -34.47
N VAL A 373 2.72 37.80 -33.77
CA VAL A 373 4.07 37.49 -34.29
C VAL A 373 4.26 35.99 -34.53
N GLN A 374 3.79 35.15 -33.60
CA GLN A 374 3.88 33.70 -33.74
C GLN A 374 3.04 33.20 -34.92
N LEU A 375 1.83 33.72 -35.10
CA LEU A 375 0.94 33.39 -36.22
C LEU A 375 1.48 33.87 -37.57
N GLU A 376 2.10 35.06 -37.64
CA GLU A 376 2.76 35.57 -38.85
C GLU A 376 3.97 34.68 -39.22
N SER A 377 4.63 34.05 -38.25
CA SER A 377 5.76 33.14 -38.48
C SER A 377 5.35 31.73 -38.95
N SER A 378 4.12 31.29 -38.69
CA SER A 378 3.71 29.88 -38.81
C SER A 378 3.08 29.47 -40.16
N LYS A 379 3.18 30.27 -41.22
CA LYS A 379 2.50 30.08 -42.53
C LYS A 379 0.95 30.13 -42.49
N HIS A 380 0.32 30.31 -41.32
CA HIS A 380 -1.14 30.42 -41.18
C HIS A 380 -1.62 31.86 -41.49
N SER A 381 -1.75 32.19 -42.77
CA SER A 381 -1.99 33.57 -43.22
C SER A 381 -3.34 34.16 -42.81
N LEU A 382 -4.39 33.34 -42.68
CA LEU A 382 -5.75 33.85 -42.44
C LEU A 382 -6.00 34.26 -40.98
N ALA A 383 -5.55 33.44 -40.01
CA ALA A 383 -5.69 33.75 -38.59
C ALA A 383 -4.89 35.03 -38.22
N ALA A 384 -3.65 35.14 -38.71
CA ALA A 384 -2.84 36.34 -38.56
C ALA A 384 -3.52 37.58 -39.19
N GLN A 385 -4.10 37.44 -40.39
CA GLN A 385 -4.83 38.53 -41.06
C GLN A 385 -6.06 39.00 -40.28
N LEU A 386 -6.88 38.07 -39.78
CA LEU A 386 -8.08 38.41 -39.02
C LEU A 386 -7.74 39.06 -37.68
N LEU A 387 -6.74 38.53 -36.95
CA LEU A 387 -6.29 39.10 -35.69
C LEU A 387 -5.71 40.50 -35.90
N ARG A 388 -4.83 40.69 -36.89
CA ARG A 388 -4.29 42.00 -37.26
C ARG A 388 -5.41 42.98 -37.61
N GLN A 389 -6.37 42.58 -38.43
CA GLN A 389 -7.50 43.42 -38.84
C GLN A 389 -8.35 43.84 -37.64
N TRP A 390 -8.67 42.92 -36.74
CA TRP A 390 -9.43 43.21 -35.52
C TRP A 390 -8.66 44.17 -34.59
N MET A 391 -7.37 43.91 -34.35
CA MET A 391 -6.54 44.76 -33.50
C MET A 391 -6.39 46.18 -34.07
N THR A 392 -6.25 46.33 -35.39
CA THR A 392 -6.22 47.64 -36.04
C THR A 392 -7.59 48.34 -36.01
N ALA A 393 -8.70 47.60 -36.20
CA ALA A 393 -10.05 48.16 -36.18
C ALA A 393 -10.45 48.70 -34.80
N ASN A 394 -9.98 48.04 -33.74
CA ASN A 394 -10.24 48.43 -32.34
C ASN A 394 -9.18 49.40 -31.77
N GLY A 395 -8.23 49.87 -32.58
CA GLY A 395 -7.24 50.86 -32.17
C GLY A 395 -6.10 50.33 -31.30
N HIS A 396 -5.95 49.00 -31.19
CA HIS A 396 -4.85 48.36 -30.47
C HIS A 396 -3.55 48.30 -31.29
N LEU A 397 -3.63 48.51 -32.61
CA LEU A 397 -2.48 48.67 -33.51
C LEU A 397 -2.62 49.95 -34.33
N PRO A 398 -1.51 50.66 -34.59
CA PRO A 398 -1.50 51.81 -35.47
C PRO A 398 -1.74 51.39 -36.93
N LYS A 399 -2.30 52.31 -37.72
CA LYS A 399 -2.50 52.11 -39.17
C LYS A 399 -1.26 52.42 -40.01
N GLU A 400 -0.36 53.25 -39.47
CA GLU A 400 0.87 53.68 -40.11
C GLU A 400 1.99 53.82 -39.07
N SER A 401 3.24 53.50 -39.42
CA SER A 401 4.38 53.84 -38.56
C SER A 401 4.59 55.35 -38.58
N GLN A 402 4.77 55.96 -37.42
CA GLN A 402 4.87 57.41 -37.30
C GLN A 402 5.73 57.81 -36.10
N LEU A 403 6.65 58.75 -36.32
CA LEU A 403 7.28 59.50 -35.24
C LEU A 403 6.36 60.65 -34.82
N LEU A 404 6.12 60.82 -33.53
CA LEU A 404 5.21 61.84 -33.00
C LEU A 404 5.98 63.05 -32.41
N ALA A 405 5.25 64.12 -32.12
CA ALA A 405 5.84 65.32 -31.52
C ALA A 405 6.30 64.99 -30.09
N ASN A 406 7.52 65.41 -29.75
CA ASN A 406 8.04 65.24 -28.39
C ASN A 406 7.23 66.08 -27.39
N PHE A 407 7.11 65.59 -26.16
CA PHE A 407 6.40 66.26 -25.08
C PHE A 407 7.23 66.20 -23.79
N PRO A 408 7.40 67.31 -23.05
CA PRO A 408 7.04 68.68 -23.45
C PRO A 408 7.87 69.16 -24.66
N ASN A 409 7.42 70.22 -25.36
CA ASN A 409 8.18 70.94 -26.38
C ASN A 409 7.66 72.40 -26.47
N PRO A 410 8.45 73.44 -26.13
CA PRO A 410 9.82 73.38 -25.64
C PRO A 410 9.96 72.59 -24.33
N PHE A 411 11.13 71.98 -24.09
CA PHE A 411 11.38 71.15 -22.91
C PHE A 411 12.56 71.67 -22.07
N ASN A 412 12.59 71.29 -20.79
CA ASN A 412 13.66 71.62 -19.83
C ASN A 412 13.65 70.68 -18.61
N PRO A 413 14.73 69.93 -18.30
CA PRO A 413 15.79 69.49 -19.21
C PRO A 413 15.38 68.27 -20.04
N GLU A 414 14.21 67.65 -19.79
CA GLU A 414 13.86 66.33 -20.31
C GLU A 414 12.60 66.32 -21.19
N THR A 415 12.54 65.36 -22.11
CA THR A 415 11.41 65.17 -23.03
C THR A 415 11.20 63.70 -23.39
N TRP A 416 9.96 63.35 -23.71
CA TRP A 416 9.57 62.05 -24.24
C TRP A 416 9.23 62.18 -25.71
N ILE A 417 9.71 61.23 -26.51
CA ILE A 417 9.59 61.22 -27.96
C ILE A 417 8.71 60.02 -28.33
N PRO A 418 7.39 60.22 -28.44
CA PRO A 418 6.47 59.14 -28.74
C PRO A 418 6.56 58.71 -30.20
N TYR A 419 6.23 57.45 -30.46
CA TYR A 419 6.22 56.88 -31.81
C TYR A 419 5.20 55.72 -31.88
N GLN A 420 4.95 55.23 -33.09
CA GLN A 420 4.11 54.06 -33.32
C GLN A 420 4.67 53.23 -34.48
N LEU A 421 4.49 51.91 -34.41
CA LEU A 421 5.02 50.93 -35.36
C LEU A 421 3.91 50.01 -35.87
N THR A 422 3.77 49.87 -37.19
CA THR A 422 2.83 48.90 -37.81
C THR A 422 3.37 47.48 -37.85
N ASN A 423 4.69 47.31 -37.83
CA ASN A 423 5.38 46.03 -37.81
C ASN A 423 6.44 46.05 -36.71
N SER A 424 6.76 44.88 -36.15
CA SER A 424 7.88 44.74 -35.21
C SER A 424 9.20 45.07 -35.91
N ALA A 425 10.07 45.84 -35.26
CA ALA A 425 11.29 46.38 -35.85
C ALA A 425 12.36 46.68 -34.80
N SER A 426 13.63 46.82 -35.24
CA SER A 426 14.70 47.32 -34.38
C SER A 426 14.73 48.84 -34.40
N VAL A 427 14.56 49.47 -33.23
CA VAL A 427 14.36 50.91 -33.11
C VAL A 427 15.61 51.61 -32.56
N SER A 428 16.00 52.71 -33.19
CA SER A 428 16.97 53.68 -32.67
C SER A 428 16.50 55.11 -32.91
N LEU A 429 16.96 56.03 -32.06
CA LEU A 429 16.71 57.45 -32.19
C LEU A 429 18.04 58.21 -32.23
N ILE A 430 18.22 59.04 -33.25
CA ILE A 430 19.40 59.90 -33.39
C ILE A 430 18.98 61.36 -33.28
N ILE A 431 19.65 62.09 -32.41
CA ILE A 431 19.44 63.52 -32.15
C ILE A 431 20.58 64.29 -32.78
N TYR A 432 20.25 65.36 -33.50
CA TYR A 432 21.16 66.21 -34.24
C TYR A 432 21.04 67.68 -33.81
N ASP A 433 22.14 68.42 -33.89
CA ASP A 433 22.15 69.87 -33.79
C ASP A 433 21.66 70.55 -35.09
N VAL A 434 21.62 71.88 -35.12
CA VAL A 434 21.22 72.65 -36.31
C VAL A 434 22.18 72.52 -37.49
N ASN A 435 23.41 72.05 -37.27
CA ASN A 435 24.42 71.82 -38.30
C ASN A 435 24.39 70.37 -38.82
N GLY A 436 23.51 69.52 -38.28
CA GLY A 436 23.40 68.11 -38.63
C GLY A 436 24.44 67.21 -37.95
N GLN A 437 25.15 67.69 -36.92
CA GLN A 437 26.05 66.87 -36.12
C GLN A 437 25.26 66.03 -35.13
N VAL A 438 25.64 64.75 -34.97
CA VAL A 438 25.03 63.85 -33.99
C VAL A 438 25.36 64.34 -32.58
N VAL A 439 24.32 64.57 -31.80
CA VAL A 439 24.36 64.98 -30.40
C VAL A 439 24.18 63.78 -29.49
N ARG A 440 23.23 62.90 -29.81
CA ARG A 440 22.95 61.69 -29.04
C ARG A 440 22.44 60.58 -29.94
N GLN A 441 22.88 59.37 -29.73
CA GLN A 441 22.25 58.17 -30.26
C GLN A 441 21.66 57.32 -29.12
N ILE A 442 20.39 56.94 -29.27
CA ILE A 442 19.64 56.16 -28.29
C ILE A 442 19.20 54.85 -28.95
N GLU A 443 19.81 53.74 -28.53
CA GLU A 443 19.42 52.39 -28.94
C GLU A 443 18.23 51.92 -28.12
N VAL A 444 17.06 51.85 -28.75
CA VAL A 444 15.81 51.41 -28.10
C VAL A 444 15.69 49.88 -28.14
N GLY A 445 16.26 49.25 -29.18
CA GLY A 445 16.26 47.80 -29.38
C GLY A 445 15.03 47.30 -30.14
N HIS A 446 14.84 45.98 -30.15
CA HIS A 446 13.69 45.37 -30.84
C HIS A 446 12.38 45.70 -30.13
N ARG A 447 11.42 46.21 -30.90
CA ARG A 447 10.08 46.60 -30.44
C ARG A 447 9.04 45.91 -31.29
N LEU A 448 7.97 45.45 -30.64
CA LEU A 448 6.82 44.87 -31.34
C LEU A 448 6.02 45.97 -32.05
N MET A 449 5.18 45.57 -32.99
CA MET A 449 4.13 46.46 -33.51
C MET A 449 3.25 47.02 -32.38
N GLY A 450 2.98 48.32 -32.39
CA GLY A 450 2.23 48.97 -31.30
C GLY A 450 2.37 50.49 -31.21
N LEU A 451 1.70 51.05 -30.21
CA LEU A 451 1.72 52.47 -29.85
C LEU A 451 2.70 52.67 -28.69
N TYR A 452 3.63 53.63 -28.82
CA TYR A 452 4.63 53.98 -27.79
C TYR A 452 4.46 55.44 -27.42
N THR A 453 3.29 55.77 -26.87
CA THR A 453 2.84 57.15 -26.64
C THR A 453 2.93 57.61 -25.19
N THR A 454 3.05 56.68 -24.25
CA THR A 454 3.15 56.95 -22.81
C THR A 454 4.61 57.14 -22.39
N THR A 455 4.83 57.77 -21.24
CA THR A 455 6.17 58.15 -20.76
C THR A 455 7.09 56.96 -20.44
N ASP A 456 6.52 55.80 -20.17
CA ASP A 456 7.20 54.52 -19.94
C ASP A 456 7.62 53.81 -21.24
N GLN A 457 7.00 54.17 -22.37
CA GLN A 457 7.18 53.51 -23.67
C GLN A 457 7.88 54.38 -24.72
N ALA A 458 7.67 55.69 -24.66
CA ALA A 458 8.29 56.68 -25.54
C ALA A 458 9.81 56.77 -25.31
N VAL A 459 10.55 57.22 -26.32
CA VAL A 459 12.01 57.41 -26.16
C VAL A 459 12.27 58.60 -25.25
N TYR A 460 13.02 58.39 -24.17
CA TYR A 460 13.37 59.42 -23.21
C TYR A 460 14.68 60.12 -23.61
N TRP A 461 14.71 61.44 -23.53
CA TRP A 461 15.94 62.21 -23.63
C TRP A 461 16.04 63.25 -22.51
N ASP A 462 17.20 63.27 -21.84
CA ASP A 462 17.52 64.10 -20.68
C ASP A 462 18.26 65.41 -21.03
N GLY A 463 18.31 65.76 -22.32
CA GLY A 463 19.01 66.96 -22.79
C GLY A 463 20.53 66.87 -22.69
N ARG A 464 21.09 65.65 -22.65
CA ARG A 464 22.54 65.41 -22.65
C ARG A 464 23.02 64.82 -23.97
N ASP A 465 24.28 65.03 -24.31
CA ASP A 465 24.94 64.36 -25.44
C ASP A 465 25.43 62.94 -25.08
N ASP A 466 26.11 62.26 -26.01
CA ASP A 466 26.67 60.91 -25.81
C ASP A 466 27.80 60.85 -24.75
N LEU A 467 28.42 61.99 -24.40
CA LEU A 467 29.40 62.10 -23.32
C LEU A 467 28.74 62.37 -21.96
N GLY A 468 27.42 62.57 -21.94
CA GLY A 468 26.65 62.91 -20.75
C GLY A 468 26.70 64.39 -20.38
N GLU A 469 27.23 65.25 -21.24
CA GLU A 469 27.25 66.69 -21.03
C GLU A 469 25.91 67.33 -21.39
N ILE A 470 25.47 68.34 -20.62
CA ILE A 470 24.20 69.01 -20.88
C ILE A 470 24.35 69.93 -22.10
N VAL A 471 23.52 69.71 -23.11
CA VAL A 471 23.55 70.50 -24.35
C VAL A 471 22.99 71.92 -24.15
N THR A 472 23.29 72.86 -25.05
CA THR A 472 22.88 74.27 -24.93
C THR A 472 21.42 74.48 -25.35
N SER A 473 20.75 75.53 -24.83
CA SER A 473 19.41 75.91 -25.33
C SER A 473 19.45 76.14 -26.85
N GLY A 474 18.48 75.61 -27.57
CA GLY A 474 18.52 75.64 -29.03
C GLY A 474 17.50 74.73 -29.70
N VAL A 475 17.58 74.72 -31.04
CA VAL A 475 16.78 73.83 -31.88
C VAL A 475 17.56 72.55 -32.12
N TYR A 476 16.90 71.41 -31.95
CA TYR A 476 17.44 70.09 -32.24
C TYR A 476 16.50 69.34 -33.18
N PHE A 477 17.06 68.40 -33.93
CA PHE A 477 16.30 67.49 -34.78
C PHE A 477 16.47 66.07 -34.26
N TYR A 478 15.40 65.28 -34.27
CA TYR A 478 15.44 63.88 -33.85
C TYR A 478 14.88 63.02 -34.96
N THR A 479 15.59 61.94 -35.29
CA THR A 479 15.23 60.98 -36.32
C THR A 479 15.02 59.62 -35.70
N LEU A 480 13.83 59.05 -35.92
CA LEU A 480 13.54 57.65 -35.57
C LEU A 480 13.91 56.77 -36.76
N ILE A 481 14.61 55.67 -36.47
CA ILE A 481 14.94 54.62 -37.41
C ILE A 481 14.32 53.32 -36.90
N ALA A 482 13.46 52.69 -37.69
CA ALA A 482 12.83 51.42 -37.39
C ALA A 482 12.83 50.54 -38.65
N ASP A 483 13.89 49.74 -38.82
CA ASP A 483 14.21 49.02 -40.06
C ASP A 483 14.09 49.94 -41.30
N ASP A 484 13.11 49.73 -42.19
CA ASP A 484 12.89 50.53 -43.40
C ASP A 484 12.23 51.90 -43.15
N PHE A 485 11.72 52.15 -41.94
CA PHE A 485 11.03 53.38 -41.58
C PHE A 485 11.99 54.44 -41.02
N HIS A 486 12.01 55.62 -41.63
CA HIS A 486 12.78 56.77 -41.18
C HIS A 486 11.93 58.05 -41.17
N GLN A 487 11.90 58.75 -40.03
CA GLN A 487 11.21 60.04 -39.94
C GLN A 487 11.96 61.00 -39.01
N THR A 488 12.10 62.26 -39.42
CA THR A 488 12.75 63.33 -38.66
C THR A 488 11.73 64.37 -38.21
N LYS A 489 11.87 64.87 -36.97
CA LYS A 489 11.12 65.99 -36.41
C LYS A 489 12.03 66.97 -35.67
N LYS A 490 11.49 68.14 -35.35
CA LYS A 490 12.17 69.25 -34.65
C LYS A 490 11.70 69.32 -33.20
N MET A 491 12.62 69.58 -32.27
CA MET A 491 12.35 69.93 -30.87
C MET A 491 13.13 71.17 -30.43
N ILE A 492 12.68 71.80 -29.34
CA ILE A 492 13.28 73.02 -28.79
C ILE A 492 13.64 72.79 -27.32
N LEU A 493 14.92 72.91 -26.98
CA LEU A 493 15.41 72.92 -25.60
C LEU A 493 15.49 74.36 -25.12
N LEU A 494 14.82 74.66 -24.01
CA LEU A 494 14.80 76.00 -23.41
C LEU A 494 15.20 75.93 -21.94
N LYS A 495 16.45 76.31 -21.63
CA LYS A 495 16.91 76.43 -20.23
C LYS A 495 16.30 77.63 -19.51
#